data_AF-A0A5K0VWB3-F1
#
_entry.id   AF-A0A5K0VWB3-F1
#
_cell.length_a   1.000
_cell.length_b   1.000
_cell.length_c   1.000
_cell.angle_alpha   90.00
_cell.angle_beta   90.00
_cell.angle_gamma   90.00
#
_symmetry.space_group_name_H-M   'P 1'
#
loop_
_entity.id
_entity.type
_entity.pdbx_description
1 polymer ?
#
loop_
_entity_poly.entity_id
_entity_poly.type
_entity_poly.pdbx_seq_one_letter_code
_entity_poly.pdbx_strand_id
1 'polypeptide(L)' 'MSWQAYVDEHLMCDIDGQHLTAAAIVGQDGSVWARSDSFPQ' A
#
# COMPACT_ATOMS: atom_id res chain seq x y z
N MET A 1 7.04 12.58 -5.39
CA MET A 1 6.81 11.28 -4.72
C MET A 1 5.42 11.33 -4.10
N SER A 2 4.46 10.58 -4.63
CA SER A 2 3.12 10.46 -4.05
C SER A 2 3.08 9.29 -3.06
N TRP A 3 2.21 9.33 -2.05
CA TRP A 3 2.00 8.19 -1.15
C TRP A 3 1.50 6.94 -1.89
N GLN A 4 0.76 7.13 -2.98
CA GLN A 4 0.31 6.03 -3.84
C GLN A 4 1.47 5.28 -4.48
N ALA A 5 2.43 5.99 -5.08
CA ALA A 5 3.62 5.37 -5.66
C ALA A 5 4.44 4.61 -4.59
N TYR A 6 4.43 5.07 -3.34
CA TYR A 6 5.07 4.33 -2.26
C TYR A 6 4.36 2.99 -1.96
N VAL A 7 3.02 2.98 -1.93
CA VAL A 7 2.27 1.73 -1.78
C VAL A 7 2.54 0.79 -2.96
N ASP A 8 2.43 1.30 -4.18
CA ASP A 8 2.52 0.47 -5.39
C ASP A 8 3.93 -0.07 -5.63
N GLU A 9 4.96 0.77 -5.46
CA GLU A 9 6.33 0.42 -5.82
C GLU A 9 7.15 -0.16 -4.65
N HIS A 10 6.80 0.15 -3.40
CA HIS A 10 7.62 -0.23 -2.24
C HIS A 10 6.92 -1.21 -1.30
N LEU A 11 5.61 -1.14 -1.14
CA LEU A 11 4.86 -2.08 -0.30
C LEU A 11 4.33 -3.28 -1.09
N MET A 12 3.84 -3.04 -2.30
CA MET A 12 3.30 -4.07 -3.20
C MET A 12 4.35 -4.65 -4.15
N CYS A 13 5.64 -4.46 -3.85
CA CYS A 13 6.72 -5.01 -4.67
C CYS A 13 6.77 -6.54 -4.57
N ASP A 14 7.39 -7.15 -5.57
CA ASP A 14 7.70 -8.57 -5.54
C ASP A 14 8.87 -8.83 -4.59
N ILE A 15 8.71 -9.83 -3.73
CA ILE A 15 9.68 -10.32 -2.75
C ILE A 15 9.80 -11.82 -2.98
N ASP A 16 10.85 -12.21 -3.69
CA ASP A 16 11.17 -13.61 -4.02
C ASP A 16 9.98 -14.36 -4.67
N GLY A 17 9.30 -13.72 -5.63
CA GLY A 17 8.14 -14.27 -6.35
C GLY A 17 6.82 -14.20 -5.59
N GLN A 18 6.80 -13.51 -4.45
CA GLN A 18 5.60 -13.29 -3.64
C GLN A 18 5.33 -11.80 -3.47
N HIS A 19 4.07 -11.42 -3.23
CA HIS A 19 3.71 -10.04 -2.95
C HIS A 19 2.68 -9.99 -1.82
N LEU A 20 2.58 -8.85 -1.14
CA LEU A 20 1.52 -8.64 -0.15
C LEU A 20 0.14 -8.75 -0.81
N THR A 21 -0.81 -9.37 -0.13
CA THR A 21 -2.19 -9.44 -0.62
C THR A 21 -2.83 -8.04 -0.65
N ALA A 22 -2.52 -7.19 0.32
CA ALA A 22 -2.97 -5.80 0.38
C ALA A 22 -2.03 -4.95 1.25
N ALA A 23 -1.99 -3.65 1.01
CA ALA A 23 -1.22 -2.68 1.81
C ALA A 23 -1.91 -1.30 1.84
N ALA A 24 -1.70 -0.52 2.90
CA ALA A 24 -2.16 0.86 2.98
C ALA A 24 -1.27 1.70 3.90
N ILE A 25 -1.25 3.01 3.65
CA ILE A 25 -0.66 4.02 4.52
C ILE A 25 -1.80 4.82 5.13
N VAL A 26 -1.93 4.73 6.44
CA VAL A 26 -3.00 5.37 7.21
C VAL A 26 -2.36 6.34 8.19
N GLY A 27 -2.82 7.59 8.19
CA GLY A 27 -2.44 8.58 9.18
C GLY A 27 -2.88 8.15 10.58
N GLN A 28 -2.19 8.62 11.61
CA GLN A 28 -2.56 8.30 13.00
C GLN A 28 -3.93 8.87 13.41
N ASP A 29 -4.47 9.79 12.61
CA ASP A 29 -5.83 10.32 12.68
C ASP A 29 -6.90 9.38 12.04
N GLY A 30 -6.47 8.29 11.42
CA GLY A 30 -7.33 7.33 10.71
C GLY A 30 -7.55 7.66 9.24
N SER A 31 -6.99 8.76 8.73
CA SER A 31 -7.13 9.15 7.32
C SER A 31 -6.31 8.22 6.43
N VAL A 32 -6.92 7.66 5.38
CA VAL A 32 -6.20 6.85 4.38
C VAL A 32 -5.45 7.78 3.43
N TRP A 33 -4.11 7.71 3.42
CA TRP A 33 -3.28 8.51 2.52
C TRP A 33 -3.00 7.81 1.20
N ALA A 34 -2.92 6.47 1.21
CA ALA A 34 -2.81 5.62 0.03
C ALA A 34 -3.18 4.17 0.39
N ARG A 35 -3.66 3.41 -0.58
CA ARG A 35 -3.99 1.98 -0.42
C ARG A 35 -3.80 1.22 -1.72
N SER A 36 -3.57 -0.08 -1.63
CA SER A 36 -3.64 -0.98 -2.79
C SER A 36 -5.10 -1.23 -3.18
N ASP A 37 -5.33 -1.59 -4.44
CA ASP A 37 -6.69 -1.89 -4.94
C ASP A 37 -7.35 -3.07 -4.23
N SER A 38 -6.54 -3.99 -3.72
CA SER A 38 -6.95 -5.16 -2.95
C SER A 38 -7.21 -4.88 -1.46
N PHE A 39 -7.02 -3.63 -1.00
CA PHE A 39 -7.22 -3.29 0.40
C PHE A 39 -8.70 -3.35 0.79
N PRO A 40 -9.07 -4.03 1.89
CA PRO A 40 -10.46 -4.16 2.33
C PRO A 40 -11.16 -2.81 2.54
N GLN A 41 -12.49 -2.79 2.37
CA GLN A 41 -13.34 -1.64 2.72
C GLN A 41 -13.58 -1.52 4.21
#